data_AF-A0A9K3PKZ9-F1
#
_entry.id   AF-A0A9K3PKZ9-F1
#
_cell.length_a   1.000
_cell.length_b   1.000
_cell.length_c   1.000
_cell.angle_alpha   90.00
_cell.angle_beta   90.00
_cell.angle_gamma   90.00
#
_symmetry.space_group_name_H-M   'P 1'
#
loop_
_entity.id
_entity.type
_entity.pdbx_description
1 polymer ?
#
loop_
_entity_poly.entity_id
_entity_poly.type
_entity_poly.pdbx_seq_one_letter_code
_entity_poly.pdbx_strand_id
1 'polypeptide(L)'
;MFYKAPIPVAKDFKIVHQVSQRSLGEDHGAGPSENDPQQLIMKKKNFSWNGVKFDIKTPSGGRFGNNLYVRGKSFALIDEMVLLDGVTKEAIAVCRRKSVIFGEKVQIYSPKPLYHWQRPSGSSYMGRKLYTIAKVERSPLSFTHKVTYDNETSASMTITRTVSWWPRKRVVHRHGKTAAFIEGGTWTRNFNSYRVTINPGIDPCLIICLTAILR
;
A
#
# COMPACT_ATOMS: atom_id res chain seq x y z
N MET A 1 0.58 22.53 -15.68
CA MET A 1 0.53 22.98 -14.27
C MET A 1 0.61 21.75 -13.37
N PHE A 2 1.63 21.62 -12.52
CA PHE A 2 1.80 20.44 -11.66
C PHE A 2 0.94 20.59 -10.40
N TYR A 3 -0.18 19.86 -10.32
CA TYR A 3 -1.03 19.88 -9.13
C TYR A 3 -0.35 19.14 -7.96
N LYS A 4 -0.25 19.81 -6.82
CA LYS A 4 0.25 19.27 -5.56
C LYS A 4 -0.90 19.29 -4.56
N ALA A 5 -1.10 18.19 -3.84
CA ALA A 5 -2.16 18.12 -2.83
C ALA A 5 -1.76 18.90 -1.55
N PRO A 6 -2.70 19.57 -0.87
CA PRO A 6 -2.46 20.14 0.45
C PRO A 6 -2.16 19.01 1.47
N ILE A 7 -1.51 19.38 2.57
CA ILE A 7 -1.30 18.44 3.68
C ILE A 7 -2.64 18.27 4.40
N PRO A 8 -3.13 17.03 4.60
CA PRO A 8 -4.39 16.79 5.31
C PRO A 8 -4.30 17.25 6.77
N VAL A 9 -5.39 17.80 7.28
CA VAL A 9 -5.55 18.23 8.67
C VAL A 9 -6.39 17.22 9.46
N ALA A 10 -6.43 17.33 10.79
CA ALA A 10 -7.08 16.34 11.66
C ALA A 10 -8.55 16.03 11.27
N LYS A 11 -9.31 17.02 10.80
CA LYS A 11 -10.69 16.82 10.33
C LYS A 11 -10.79 15.92 9.09
N ASP A 12 -9.77 15.90 8.24
CA ASP A 12 -9.74 15.07 7.04
C ASP A 12 -9.58 13.59 7.40
N PHE A 13 -9.19 13.32 8.65
CA PHE A 13 -9.09 11.97 9.19
C PHE A 13 -10.32 11.51 9.98
N LYS A 14 -11.47 12.17 9.85
CA LYS A 14 -12.73 11.71 10.50
C LYS A 14 -13.74 11.16 9.50
N ILE A 15 -13.29 10.92 8.28
CA ILE A 15 -14.13 10.45 7.18
C ILE A 15 -14.14 8.93 7.21
N VAL A 16 -15.30 8.35 7.55
CA VAL A 16 -15.54 6.91 7.41
C VAL A 16 -15.84 6.61 5.94
N HIS A 17 -14.99 5.80 5.33
CA HIS A 17 -15.21 5.32 3.96
C HIS A 17 -16.10 4.07 4.00
N GLN A 18 -16.97 3.92 3.01
CA GLN A 18 -17.74 2.69 2.89
C GLN A 18 -16.80 1.53 2.53
N VAL A 19 -16.84 0.48 3.35
CA VAL A 19 -16.19 -0.80 3.05
C VAL A 19 -17.00 -1.47 1.95
N SER A 20 -16.64 -1.19 0.70
CA SER A 20 -17.35 -1.72 -0.46
C SER A 20 -17.06 -3.20 -0.72
N GLN A 21 -15.98 -3.74 -0.12
CA GLN A 21 -15.34 -4.98 -0.55
C GLN A 21 -14.61 -5.63 0.64
N ARG A 22 -14.47 -6.96 0.61
CA ARG A 22 -13.63 -7.71 1.56
C ARG A 22 -12.20 -7.15 1.54
N SER A 23 -11.62 -6.94 2.72
CA SER A 23 -10.27 -6.40 2.83
C SER A 23 -9.20 -7.48 2.68
N LEU A 24 -8.03 -7.12 2.16
CA LEU A 24 -6.91 -8.05 1.99
C LEU A 24 -6.43 -8.65 3.32
N GLY A 25 -6.46 -7.84 4.39
CA GLY A 25 -5.93 -8.20 5.70
C GLY A 25 -6.95 -8.79 6.67
N GLU A 26 -8.21 -8.97 6.27
CA GLU A 26 -9.32 -9.32 7.18
C GLU A 26 -9.03 -10.59 7.99
N ASP A 27 -8.65 -11.67 7.29
CA ASP A 27 -8.32 -12.98 7.89
C ASP A 27 -6.99 -12.98 8.67
N HIS A 28 -6.26 -11.86 8.66
CA HIS A 28 -4.91 -11.74 9.19
C HIS A 28 -4.81 -10.69 10.31
N GLY A 29 -5.94 -10.31 10.89
CA GLY A 29 -6.03 -9.31 11.97
C GLY A 29 -5.68 -7.89 11.51
N ALA A 30 -5.75 -7.61 10.22
CA ALA A 30 -5.35 -6.36 9.59
C ALA A 30 -6.48 -5.75 8.74
N GLY A 31 -7.73 -5.97 9.16
CA GLY A 31 -8.90 -5.34 8.56
C GLY A 31 -8.95 -3.83 8.79
N PRO A 32 -9.80 -3.11 8.02
CA PRO A 32 -9.99 -1.67 8.19
C PRO A 32 -10.56 -1.36 9.58
N SER A 33 -10.11 -0.24 10.16
CA SER A 33 -10.75 0.32 11.35
C SER A 33 -12.14 0.83 10.99
N GLU A 34 -13.11 0.68 11.89
CA GLU A 34 -14.49 1.09 11.66
C GLU A 34 -14.73 2.58 11.95
N ASN A 35 -14.13 3.10 13.03
CA ASN A 35 -14.49 4.41 13.58
C ASN A 35 -13.31 5.38 13.63
N ASP A 36 -12.11 4.89 13.93
CA ASP A 36 -10.94 5.74 14.16
C ASP A 36 -9.84 5.55 13.12
N PRO A 37 -9.08 6.61 12.79
CA PRO A 37 -7.93 6.48 11.90
C PRO A 37 -6.93 5.48 12.43
N GLN A 38 -6.52 4.57 11.56
CA GLN A 38 -5.45 3.64 11.88
C GLN A 38 -4.11 4.27 11.51
N GLN A 39 -3.22 4.34 12.49
CA GLN A 39 -1.85 4.81 12.28
C GLN A 39 -0.90 3.62 12.26
N LEU A 40 0.01 3.60 11.31
CA LEU A 40 1.00 2.55 11.13
C LEU A 40 2.39 3.16 10.88
N ILE A 41 3.42 2.41 11.26
CA ILE A 41 4.81 2.73 11.04
C ILE A 41 5.42 1.56 10.26
N MET A 42 5.80 1.81 9.01
CA MET A 42 6.56 0.86 8.20
C MET A 42 8.04 1.20 8.29
N LYS A 43 8.85 0.29 8.83
CA LYS A 43 10.29 0.52 9.05
C LYS A 43 11.12 -0.51 8.31
N LYS A 44 12.06 -0.05 7.48
CA LYS A 44 13.04 -0.92 6.83
C LYS A 44 13.98 -1.53 7.87
N LYS A 45 14.25 -2.83 7.79
CA LYS A 45 15.26 -3.49 8.60
C LYS A 45 16.64 -3.28 7.95
N ASN A 46 17.58 -2.70 8.70
CA ASN A 46 18.90 -2.31 8.21
C ASN A 46 19.88 -3.47 7.97
N PHE A 47 19.50 -4.72 8.29
CA PHE A 47 20.32 -5.89 8.04
C PHE A 47 19.40 -7.09 7.77
N SER A 48 19.25 -7.45 6.50
CA SER A 48 18.46 -8.60 6.07
C SER A 48 19.20 -9.30 4.96
N TRP A 49 19.75 -10.46 5.30
CA TRP A 49 20.56 -11.32 4.42
C TRP A 49 19.82 -11.75 3.15
N ASN A 50 18.47 -11.73 3.15
CA ASN A 50 17.63 -12.26 2.07
C ASN A 50 16.78 -11.18 1.36
N GLY A 51 17.28 -9.94 1.30
CA GLY A 51 16.64 -8.82 0.63
C GLY A 51 15.97 -7.81 1.55
N VAL A 52 15.33 -6.79 0.97
CA VAL A 52 14.74 -5.68 1.73
C VAL A 52 13.53 -6.17 2.54
N LYS A 53 13.54 -5.97 3.86
CA LYS A 53 12.40 -6.25 4.74
C LYS A 53 11.88 -4.97 5.38
N PHE A 54 10.57 -4.80 5.45
CA PHE A 54 9.89 -3.77 6.22
C PHE A 54 9.00 -4.39 7.28
N ASP A 55 9.24 -4.04 8.54
CA ASP A 55 8.34 -4.40 9.64
C ASP A 55 7.24 -3.35 9.75
N ILE A 56 6.02 -3.78 10.10
CA ILE A 56 4.85 -2.92 10.22
C ILE A 56 4.41 -2.90 11.69
N LYS A 57 4.32 -1.69 12.25
CA LYS A 57 4.04 -1.49 13.68
C LYS A 57 2.95 -0.45 13.89
N THR A 58 2.28 -0.54 15.03
CA THR A 58 1.46 0.55 15.57
C THR A 58 2.36 1.66 16.13
N PRO A 59 1.83 2.87 16.40
CA PRO A 59 2.59 3.96 17.00
C PRO A 59 3.11 3.61 18.41
N SER A 60 2.39 2.75 19.14
CA SER A 60 2.82 2.19 20.43
C SER A 60 3.99 1.21 20.33
N GLY A 61 4.45 0.87 19.12
CA GLY A 61 5.55 -0.07 18.87
C GLY A 61 5.12 -1.54 18.78
N GLY A 62 3.83 -1.82 19.01
CA GLY A 62 3.22 -3.14 18.82
C GLY A 62 3.26 -3.59 17.36
N ARG A 63 3.18 -4.90 17.14
CA ARG A 63 3.11 -5.50 15.80
C ARG A 63 1.71 -5.31 15.23
N PHE A 64 1.61 -5.03 13.94
CA PHE A 64 0.33 -4.88 13.26
C PHE A 64 -0.18 -6.23 12.72
N GLY A 65 -1.48 -6.50 12.91
CA GLY A 65 -2.12 -7.77 12.57
C GLY A 65 -1.37 -8.99 13.12
N ASN A 66 -1.31 -10.06 12.34
CA ASN A 66 -0.52 -11.26 12.64
C ASN A 66 0.99 -11.03 12.41
N ASN A 67 1.56 -9.96 12.97
CA ASN A 67 2.96 -9.56 12.77
C ASN A 67 3.32 -9.39 11.29
N LEU A 68 2.46 -8.69 10.56
CA LEU A 68 2.60 -8.50 9.13
C LEU A 68 3.90 -7.79 8.78
N TYR A 69 4.52 -8.20 7.69
CA TYR A 69 5.75 -7.58 7.18
C TYR A 69 5.81 -7.63 5.65
N VAL A 70 6.51 -6.66 5.07
CA VAL A 70 6.77 -6.65 3.63
C VAL A 70 8.18 -7.15 3.36
N ARG A 71 8.33 -8.01 2.35
CA ARG A 71 9.61 -8.52 1.87
C ARG A 71 9.77 -8.26 0.38
N GLY A 72 10.85 -7.61 -0.01
CA GLY A 72 11.28 -7.48 -1.39
C GLY A 72 12.18 -8.61 -1.82
N LYS A 73 12.08 -9.01 -3.08
CA LYS A 73 13.07 -9.91 -3.71
C LYS A 73 14.32 -9.10 -4.07
N SER A 74 15.46 -9.43 -3.47
CA SER A 74 16.75 -8.83 -3.81
C SER A 74 17.27 -9.53 -5.06
N PHE A 75 17.21 -8.88 -6.23
CA PHE A 75 18.23 -8.97 -7.29
C PHE A 75 17.91 -7.88 -8.34
N ALA A 76 18.80 -6.90 -8.43
CA ALA A 76 18.94 -5.80 -9.41
C ALA A 76 17.79 -4.79 -9.62
N LEU A 77 16.51 -5.18 -9.57
CA LEU A 77 15.36 -4.29 -9.65
C LEU A 77 14.30 -4.85 -8.70
N ILE A 78 13.86 -4.06 -7.72
CA ILE A 78 12.82 -4.50 -6.79
C ILE A 78 11.49 -4.44 -7.54
N ASP A 79 11.29 -5.45 -8.39
CA ASP A 79 10.13 -5.63 -9.24
C ASP A 79 9.05 -6.42 -8.52
N GLU A 80 9.37 -7.02 -7.37
CA GLU A 80 8.41 -7.76 -6.55
C GLU A 80 8.57 -7.45 -5.05
N MET A 81 7.46 -7.08 -4.42
CA MET A 81 7.31 -6.91 -2.98
C MET A 81 6.15 -7.76 -2.50
N VAL A 82 6.32 -8.50 -1.41
CA VAL A 82 5.30 -9.43 -0.89
C VAL A 82 4.95 -9.03 0.53
N LEU A 83 3.67 -8.81 0.80
CA LEU A 83 3.12 -8.69 2.14
C LEU A 83 2.85 -10.09 2.68
N LEU A 84 3.46 -10.41 3.81
CA LEU A 84 3.45 -11.75 4.42
C LEU A 84 2.84 -11.69 5.82
N ASP A 85 2.11 -12.76 6.16
CA ASP A 85 1.70 -13.04 7.53
C ASP A 85 2.94 -13.47 8.36
N GLY A 86 3.12 -12.85 9.52
CA GLY A 86 4.23 -13.10 10.42
C GLY A 86 4.18 -14.45 11.13
N VAL A 87 2.98 -14.99 11.32
CA VAL A 87 2.67 -16.25 11.99
C VAL A 87 2.66 -17.39 10.98
N THR A 88 1.80 -17.33 9.96
CA THR A 88 1.59 -18.43 9.01
C THR A 88 2.61 -18.45 7.87
N LYS A 89 3.34 -17.35 7.66
CA LYS A 89 4.25 -17.13 6.52
C LYS A 89 3.55 -17.12 5.15
N GLU A 90 2.22 -17.10 5.12
CA GLU A 90 1.47 -17.00 3.87
C GLU A 90 1.57 -15.61 3.26
N ALA A 91 1.54 -15.56 1.92
CA ALA A 91 1.43 -14.30 1.19
C ALA A 91 0.00 -13.78 1.27
N ILE A 92 -0.14 -12.53 1.70
CA ILE A 92 -1.40 -11.80 1.72
C ILE A 92 -1.56 -11.03 0.41
N ALA A 93 -0.48 -10.36 0.00
CA ALA A 93 -0.47 -9.63 -1.26
C ALA A 93 0.91 -9.69 -1.93
N VAL A 94 0.92 -9.73 -3.25
CA VAL A 94 2.12 -9.69 -4.09
C VAL A 94 2.02 -8.45 -4.97
N CYS A 95 2.99 -7.56 -4.85
CA CYS A 95 3.09 -6.33 -5.62
C CYS A 95 4.16 -6.52 -6.69
N ARG A 96 3.81 -6.38 -7.97
CA ARG A 96 4.77 -6.48 -9.07
C ARG A 96 4.85 -5.20 -9.87
N ARG A 97 6.04 -4.62 -9.95
CA ARG A 97 6.35 -3.50 -10.83
C ARG A 97 6.76 -4.04 -12.20
N LYS A 98 6.19 -3.47 -13.24
CA LYS A 98 6.60 -3.66 -14.63
C LYS A 98 6.98 -2.29 -15.20
N SER A 99 8.26 -2.12 -15.49
CA SER A 99 8.74 -0.97 -16.25
C SER A 99 8.21 -1.07 -17.67
N VAL A 100 7.51 -0.03 -18.14
CA VAL A 100 7.04 0.07 -19.52
C VAL A 100 7.67 1.31 -20.14
N ILE A 101 7.87 1.29 -21.46
CA ILE A 101 8.58 2.36 -22.21
C ILE A 101 8.00 3.76 -21.91
N PHE A 102 6.71 3.86 -21.59
CA PHE A 102 6.01 5.12 -21.29
C PHE A 102 5.44 5.21 -19.86
N GLY A 103 6.11 4.61 -18.87
CA GLY A 103 5.79 4.84 -17.46
C GLY A 103 5.98 3.64 -16.56
N GLU A 104 5.46 3.76 -15.34
CA GLU A 104 5.49 2.70 -14.35
C GLU A 104 4.09 2.11 -14.21
N LYS A 105 3.97 0.79 -14.40
CA LYS A 105 2.76 0.04 -14.07
C LYS A 105 3.08 -0.92 -12.94
N VAL A 106 2.26 -0.90 -11.91
CA VAL A 106 2.39 -1.82 -10.79
C VAL A 106 1.07 -2.54 -10.60
N GLN A 107 1.13 -3.85 -10.45
CA GLN A 107 -0.04 -4.67 -10.18
C GLN A 107 0.06 -5.24 -8.77
N ILE A 108 -1.02 -5.11 -8.02
CA ILE A 108 -1.18 -5.69 -6.69
C ILE A 108 -2.08 -6.90 -6.85
N TYR A 109 -1.61 -8.04 -6.37
CA TYR A 109 -2.30 -9.32 -6.44
C TYR A 109 -2.54 -9.88 -5.05
N SER A 110 -3.53 -10.77 -4.93
CA SER A 110 -3.76 -11.62 -3.77
C SER A 110 -3.71 -13.09 -4.19
N PRO A 111 -3.22 -14.02 -3.35
CA PRO A 111 -3.34 -15.46 -3.59
C PRO A 111 -4.76 -16.00 -3.43
N LYS A 112 -5.67 -15.23 -2.80
CA LYS A 112 -7.08 -15.54 -2.65
C LYS A 112 -7.94 -14.51 -3.39
N PRO A 113 -9.04 -14.91 -4.04
CA PRO A 113 -9.96 -13.96 -4.64
C PRO A 113 -10.65 -13.12 -3.55
N LEU A 114 -10.80 -11.82 -3.78
CA LEU A 114 -11.62 -10.91 -2.94
C LEU A 114 -13.11 -10.98 -3.32
N TYR A 115 -13.41 -11.40 -4.55
CA TYR A 115 -14.78 -11.56 -5.04
C TYR A 115 -14.98 -12.96 -5.63
N HIS A 116 -16.19 -13.49 -5.51
CA HIS A 116 -16.49 -14.84 -6.01
C HIS A 116 -16.36 -14.96 -7.54
N TRP A 117 -16.57 -13.87 -8.29
CA TRP A 117 -16.42 -13.83 -9.75
C TRP A 117 -15.01 -13.42 -10.22
N GLN A 118 -14.06 -13.19 -9.30
CA GLN A 118 -12.74 -12.70 -9.66
C GLN A 118 -11.93 -13.77 -10.38
N ARG A 119 -11.49 -13.46 -11.60
CA ARG A 119 -10.73 -14.41 -12.42
C ARG A 119 -9.27 -14.47 -11.98
N PRO A 120 -8.65 -15.66 -11.98
CA PRO A 120 -7.20 -15.76 -11.81
C PRO A 120 -6.48 -14.94 -12.89
N SER A 121 -5.45 -14.23 -12.49
CA SER A 121 -4.52 -13.60 -13.44
C SER A 121 -3.62 -14.65 -14.10
N GLY A 122 -2.91 -14.26 -15.15
CA GLY A 122 -1.83 -15.09 -15.72
C GLY A 122 -0.56 -15.16 -14.86
N SER A 123 -0.57 -14.56 -13.67
CA SER A 123 0.56 -14.56 -12.74
C SER A 123 0.41 -15.63 -11.66
N SER A 124 1.55 -16.14 -11.19
CA SER A 124 1.63 -17.05 -10.04
C SER A 124 2.72 -16.63 -9.07
N TYR A 125 2.59 -17.05 -7.81
CA TYR A 125 3.61 -16.90 -6.77
C TYR A 125 3.73 -18.20 -6.00
N MET A 126 4.95 -18.76 -5.94
CA MET A 126 5.21 -20.06 -5.30
C MET A 126 4.25 -21.17 -5.75
N GLY A 127 3.99 -21.26 -7.07
CA GLY A 127 3.07 -22.24 -7.65
C GLY A 127 1.58 -21.96 -7.44
N ARG A 128 1.20 -20.97 -6.62
CA ARG A 128 -0.21 -20.56 -6.43
C ARG A 128 -0.61 -19.51 -7.46
N LYS A 129 -1.82 -19.62 -8.02
CA LYS A 129 -2.40 -18.60 -8.90
C LYS A 129 -2.63 -17.31 -8.13
N LEU A 130 -2.45 -16.18 -8.80
CA LEU A 130 -2.68 -14.85 -8.23
C LEU A 130 -3.92 -14.20 -8.84
N TYR A 131 -4.65 -13.41 -8.06
CA TYR A 131 -5.83 -12.65 -8.47
C TYR A 131 -5.50 -11.16 -8.43
N THR A 132 -5.77 -10.44 -9.52
CA THR A 132 -5.44 -9.00 -9.61
C THR A 132 -6.38 -8.21 -8.72
N ILE A 133 -5.85 -7.44 -7.78
CA ILE A 133 -6.65 -6.60 -6.86
C ILE A 133 -6.76 -5.18 -7.39
N ALA A 134 -5.61 -4.60 -7.70
CA ALA A 134 -5.51 -3.23 -8.16
C ALA A 134 -4.34 -3.06 -9.12
N LYS A 135 -4.49 -2.10 -10.03
CA LYS A 135 -3.46 -1.63 -10.94
C LYS A 135 -3.13 -0.20 -10.58
N VAL A 136 -1.84 0.10 -10.44
CA VAL A 136 -1.31 1.42 -10.16
C VAL A 136 -0.57 1.88 -11.41
N GLU A 137 -1.00 2.99 -11.98
CA GLU A 137 -0.40 3.56 -13.18
C GLU A 137 0.05 4.98 -12.91
N ARG A 138 1.24 5.32 -13.40
CA ARG A 138 1.76 6.69 -13.39
C ARG A 138 2.03 7.16 -14.82
N SER A 139 1.35 8.23 -15.22
CA SER A 139 1.64 8.91 -16.48
C SER A 139 3.01 9.61 -16.40
N PRO A 140 3.83 9.60 -17.47
CA PRO A 140 5.20 10.14 -17.46
C PRO A 140 5.33 11.58 -16.95
N LEU A 141 4.35 12.42 -17.28
CA LEU A 141 4.34 13.85 -16.94
C LEU A 141 3.55 14.17 -15.66
N SER A 142 3.06 13.14 -14.94
CA SER A 142 2.23 13.30 -13.76
C SER A 142 2.97 12.94 -12.47
N PHE A 143 2.76 13.75 -11.43
CA PHE A 143 3.12 13.39 -10.05
C PHE A 143 2.03 12.57 -9.35
N THR A 144 0.91 12.33 -10.03
CA THR A 144 -0.22 11.55 -9.53
C THR A 144 -0.14 10.13 -10.06
N HIS A 145 -0.27 9.16 -9.16
CA HIS A 145 -0.49 7.76 -9.51
C HIS A 145 -2.00 7.50 -9.43
N LYS A 146 -2.54 6.79 -10.42
CA LYS A 146 -3.94 6.35 -10.44
C LYS A 146 -3.97 4.89 -10.01
N VAL A 147 -4.85 4.57 -9.07
CA VAL A 147 -5.11 3.20 -8.63
C VAL A 147 -6.50 2.83 -9.13
N THR A 148 -6.59 1.73 -9.86
CA THR A 148 -7.84 1.17 -10.39
C THR A 148 -8.00 -0.24 -9.85
N TYR A 149 -9.09 -0.49 -9.13
CA TYR A 149 -9.44 -1.85 -8.72
C TYR A 149 -9.79 -2.73 -9.92
N ASP A 150 -9.61 -4.04 -9.81
CA ASP A 150 -9.83 -4.98 -10.92
C ASP A 150 -11.30 -5.05 -11.38
N ASN A 151 -12.24 -4.79 -10.47
CA ASN A 151 -13.67 -4.71 -10.76
C ASN A 151 -14.15 -3.31 -11.17
N GLU A 152 -13.25 -2.34 -11.29
CA GLU A 152 -13.58 -0.97 -11.69
C GLU A 152 -12.91 -0.60 -13.01
N THR A 153 -13.60 0.22 -13.82
CA THR A 153 -13.10 0.69 -15.12
C THR A 153 -12.38 2.04 -15.03
N SER A 154 -12.51 2.74 -13.90
CA SER A 154 -11.94 4.07 -13.68
C SER A 154 -11.04 4.11 -12.44
N ALA A 155 -10.33 5.22 -12.23
CA ALA A 155 -9.42 5.34 -11.09
C ALA A 155 -10.20 5.47 -9.77
N SER A 156 -10.18 4.41 -8.98
CA SER A 156 -10.78 4.30 -7.65
C SER A 156 -10.07 5.18 -6.62
N MET A 157 -8.74 5.26 -6.72
CA MET A 157 -7.92 6.12 -5.88
C MET A 157 -6.88 6.91 -6.68
N THR A 158 -6.47 8.05 -6.14
CA THR A 158 -5.36 8.83 -6.66
C THR A 158 -4.34 9.09 -5.57
N ILE A 159 -3.07 9.06 -5.93
CA ILE A 159 -1.96 9.26 -5.01
C ILE A 159 -1.12 10.41 -5.51
N THR A 160 -1.14 11.52 -4.78
CA THR A 160 -0.52 12.78 -5.20
C THR A 160 0.57 13.17 -4.21
N ARG A 161 1.68 13.70 -4.73
CA ARG A 161 2.72 14.30 -3.87
C ARG A 161 2.22 15.62 -3.28
N THR A 162 2.55 15.86 -2.03
CA THR A 162 2.29 17.16 -1.41
C THR A 162 3.34 18.20 -1.81
N VAL A 163 3.09 19.46 -1.44
CA VAL A 163 3.91 20.62 -1.84
C VAL A 163 5.33 20.59 -1.26
N SER A 164 5.54 19.87 -0.15
CA SER A 164 6.79 19.87 0.63
C SER A 164 7.98 19.26 -0.12
N TRP A 165 9.14 19.92 -0.05
CA TRP A 165 10.40 19.44 -0.63
C TRP A 165 10.99 18.25 0.13
N TRP A 166 10.72 18.14 1.44
CA TRP A 166 11.15 17.05 2.30
C TRP A 166 10.43 17.15 3.66
N PRO A 167 10.03 16.05 4.34
CA PRO A 167 10.04 14.64 3.93
C PRO A 167 9.09 14.31 2.75
N ARG A 168 9.26 13.14 2.11
CA ARG A 168 8.41 12.69 0.99
C ARG A 168 7.00 12.38 1.51
N LYS A 169 6.10 13.34 1.39
CA LYS A 169 4.70 13.25 1.83
C LYS A 169 3.76 13.02 0.63
N ARG A 170 2.88 12.03 0.73
CA ARG A 170 1.87 11.69 -0.30
C ARG A 170 0.49 11.58 0.33
N VAL A 171 -0.53 12.05 -0.39
CA VAL A 171 -1.93 11.91 0.00
C VAL A 171 -2.59 10.93 -0.96
N VAL A 172 -3.32 9.96 -0.41
CA VAL A 172 -4.18 9.04 -1.14
C VAL A 172 -5.60 9.56 -1.00
N HIS A 173 -6.28 9.78 -2.13
CA HIS A 173 -7.69 10.12 -2.18
C HIS A 173 -8.49 8.97 -2.78
N ARG A 174 -9.66 8.71 -2.22
CA ARG A 174 -10.67 7.77 -2.76
C ARG A 174 -11.95 8.57 -3.00
N HIS A 175 -12.47 8.54 -4.23
CA HIS A 175 -13.66 9.32 -4.64
C HIS A 175 -13.62 10.79 -4.17
N GLY A 176 -12.46 11.44 -4.31
CA GLY A 176 -12.24 12.85 -3.93
C GLY A 176 -12.02 13.13 -2.43
N LYS A 177 -12.19 12.13 -1.55
CA LYS A 177 -11.97 12.26 -0.10
C LYS A 177 -10.63 11.68 0.31
N THR A 178 -9.97 12.26 1.31
CA THR A 178 -8.73 11.72 1.88
C THR A 178 -8.98 10.30 2.38
N ALA A 179 -8.17 9.35 1.90
CA ALA A 179 -8.23 7.93 2.26
C ALA A 179 -7.04 7.54 3.14
N ALA A 180 -5.85 8.04 2.81
CA ALA A 180 -4.67 7.83 3.62
C ALA A 180 -3.64 8.95 3.40
N PHE A 181 -2.72 9.08 4.35
CA PHE A 181 -1.59 9.99 4.29
C PHE A 181 -0.31 9.25 4.61
N ILE A 182 0.69 9.39 3.75
CA ILE A 182 1.96 8.67 3.82
C ILE A 182 3.09 9.69 3.97
N GLU A 183 3.83 9.59 5.08
CA GLU A 183 4.95 10.46 5.41
C GLU A 183 6.25 9.64 5.45
N GLY A 184 7.03 9.69 4.37
CA GLY A 184 8.34 9.05 4.31
C GLY A 184 9.45 10.00 4.75
N GLY A 185 10.23 9.63 5.77
CA GLY A 185 11.30 10.48 6.27
C GLY A 185 12.09 9.90 7.44
N THR A 186 13.14 10.62 7.83
CA THR A 186 13.94 10.38 9.05
C THR A 186 13.20 10.93 10.26
N TRP A 187 12.18 10.20 10.70
CA TRP A 187 11.59 10.46 11.99
C TRP A 187 12.50 9.80 13.04
N THR A 188 13.04 10.61 13.96
CA THR A 188 13.78 10.15 15.15
C THR A 188 14.92 9.15 14.87
N ARG A 189 16.02 9.65 14.27
CA ARG A 189 17.32 8.94 14.09
C ARG A 189 17.29 7.66 13.21
N ASN A 190 16.16 7.25 12.64
CA ASN A 190 16.08 6.09 11.74
C ASN A 190 15.82 6.51 10.30
N PHE A 191 16.83 6.30 9.45
CA PHE A 191 16.69 6.38 8.00
C PHE A 191 15.82 5.20 7.52
N ASN A 192 14.86 5.45 6.60
CA ASN A 192 13.94 4.46 6.00
C ASN A 192 12.70 4.06 6.82
N SER A 193 11.99 5.04 7.39
CA SER A 193 10.67 4.84 8.00
C SER A 193 9.58 5.61 7.26
N TYR A 194 8.38 5.03 7.21
CA TYR A 194 7.17 5.66 6.70
C TYR A 194 6.12 5.64 7.79
N ARG A 195 5.54 6.79 8.10
CA ARG A 195 4.31 6.88 8.88
C ARG A 195 3.13 6.89 7.91
N VAL A 196 2.12 6.11 8.23
CA VAL A 196 0.94 5.93 7.40
C VAL A 196 -0.28 6.15 8.29
N THR A 197 -1.09 7.15 7.96
CA THR A 197 -2.38 7.39 8.62
C THR A 197 -3.48 7.02 7.64
N ILE A 198 -4.37 6.13 8.03
CA ILE A 198 -5.38 5.49 7.18
C ILE A 198 -6.75 5.81 7.76
N ASN A 199 -7.66 6.30 6.92
CA ASN A 199 -9.01 6.59 7.36
C ASN A 199 -9.83 5.33 7.63
N PRO A 200 -10.83 5.41 8.52
CA PRO A 200 -11.75 4.30 8.75
C PRO A 200 -12.38 3.80 7.44
N GLY A 201 -12.56 2.49 7.33
CA GLY A 201 -13.11 1.82 6.16
C GLY A 201 -12.18 1.70 4.95
N ILE A 202 -10.92 2.15 5.06
CA ILE A 202 -9.89 1.93 4.02
C ILE A 202 -9.02 0.73 4.39
N ASP A 203 -8.84 -0.19 3.44
CA ASP A 203 -8.03 -1.40 3.61
C ASP A 203 -6.55 -1.08 3.95
N PRO A 204 -6.09 -1.39 5.17
CA PRO A 204 -4.73 -1.08 5.58
C PRO A 204 -3.67 -1.83 4.78
N CYS A 205 -3.92 -3.09 4.43
CA CYS A 205 -3.00 -3.92 3.67
C CYS A 205 -2.80 -3.39 2.26
N LEU A 206 -3.84 -2.84 1.63
CA LEU A 206 -3.70 -2.16 0.34
C LEU A 206 -2.82 -0.90 0.46
N ILE A 207 -3.03 -0.07 1.48
CA ILE A 207 -2.20 1.14 1.68
C ILE A 207 -0.75 0.77 2.00
N ILE A 208 -0.51 -0.31 2.76
CA ILE A 208 0.82 -0.86 3.01
C ILE A 208 1.49 -1.25 1.68
N CYS A 209 0.78 -1.97 0.81
CA CYS A 209 1.27 -2.35 -0.52
C CYS A 209 1.63 -1.12 -1.35
N LEU A 210 0.74 -0.13 -1.42
CA LEU A 210 0.99 1.13 -2.12
C LEU A 210 2.22 1.84 -1.54
N THR A 211 2.34 1.92 -0.22
CA THR A 211 3.50 2.55 0.45
C THR A 211 4.81 1.84 0.09
N ALA A 212 4.82 0.50 0.06
CA ALA A 212 5.99 -0.29 -0.28
C ALA A 212 6.45 -0.09 -1.74
N ILE A 213 5.50 0.05 -2.66
CA ILE A 213 5.77 0.28 -4.10
C ILE A 213 6.24 1.72 -4.34
N LEU A 214 5.68 2.69 -3.64
CA LEU A 214 5.88 4.12 -3.91
C LEU A 214 7.16 4.71 -3.30
N ARG A 215 8.03 3.89 -2.70
CA ARG A 215 9.29 4.34 -2.09
C ARG A 215 10.22 5.05 -3.08
#